data_AF-A0A851DEE9-F1
#
_entry.id   AF-A0A851DEE9-F1
#
_cell.length_a   1.000
_cell.length_b   1.000
_cell.length_c   1.000
_cell.angle_alpha   90.00
_cell.angle_beta   90.00
_cell.angle_gamma   90.00
#
_symmetry.space_group_name_H-M   'P 1'
#
loop_
_entity.id
_entity.type
_entity.pdbx_description
1 polymer ?
#
loop_
_entity_poly.entity_id
_entity_poly.type
_entity_poly.pdbx_seq_one_letter_code
_entity_poly.pdbx_strand_id
1 'polypeptide(L)'
;WFDERISRHEAENILMSKGVGSFIVRASQNSHGDFSISVRHEDDVQHFKVMRDSKGNYYLWTEKFHSLNKLVDYYKTTSISRQKQIFLRDNSREEKERRGGSLERMGREGFHLGGAVGED
;
A
#
# COMPACT_ATOMS: atom_id res chain seq x y z
N TRP A 1 3.90 3.77 0.32
CA TRP A 1 4.46 2.40 0.42
C TRP A 1 5.80 2.34 1.16
N PHE A 2 6.46 3.46 1.48
CA PHE A 2 7.67 3.49 2.33
C PHE A 2 7.38 4.20 3.65
N ASP A 3 7.85 3.63 4.76
CA ASP A 3 7.75 4.24 6.09
C ASP A 3 8.97 3.86 6.94
N GLU A 4 9.77 4.85 7.34
CA GLU A 4 11.02 4.66 8.06
C GLU A 4 10.83 4.36 9.56
N ARG A 5 9.65 4.63 10.13
CA ARG A 5 9.43 4.65 11.58
C ARG A 5 8.75 3.40 12.11
N ILE A 6 8.01 2.71 11.24
CA ILE A 6 7.23 1.56 11.68
C ILE A 6 8.09 0.33 11.96
N SER A 7 7.76 -0.33 13.06
CA SER A 7 8.28 -1.64 13.41
C SER A 7 7.70 -2.73 12.51
N ARG A 8 8.30 -3.94 12.63
CA ARG A 8 7.74 -5.14 12.02
C ARG A 8 6.29 -5.37 12.45
N HIS A 9 6.03 -5.24 13.75
CA HIS A 9 4.72 -5.51 14.34
C HIS A 9 3.66 -4.49 13.91
N GLU A 10 4.02 -3.21 13.86
CA GLU A 10 3.12 -2.17 13.33
C GLU A 10 2.78 -2.42 11.86
N ALA A 11 3.78 -2.82 11.05
CA ALA A 11 3.55 -3.19 9.66
C ALA A 11 2.58 -4.38 9.54
N GLU A 12 2.70 -5.40 10.40
CA GLU A 12 1.75 -6.53 10.46
C GLU A 12 0.33 -6.02 10.76
N ASN A 13 0.14 -5.24 11.82
CA ASN A 13 -1.17 -4.70 12.20
C ASN A 13 -1.82 -3.87 11.08
N ILE A 14 -1.04 -3.01 10.42
CA ILE A 14 -1.54 -2.18 9.32
C ILE A 14 -1.91 -3.03 8.11
N LEU A 15 -1.06 -4.00 7.73
CA LEU A 15 -1.27 -4.83 6.55
C LEU A 15 -2.38 -5.87 6.76
N MET A 16 -2.65 -6.27 8.01
CA MET A 16 -3.67 -7.27 8.31
C MET A 16 -5.11 -6.82 8.01
N SER A 17 -5.34 -5.51 7.86
CA SER A 17 -6.63 -4.93 7.46
C SER A 17 -6.71 -4.60 5.96
N LYS A 18 -5.67 -4.90 5.18
CA LYS A 18 -5.56 -4.54 3.77
C LYS A 18 -5.71 -5.77 2.86
N GLY A 19 -5.87 -5.53 1.56
CA GLY A 19 -5.96 -6.60 0.56
C GLY A 19 -4.61 -7.27 0.29
N VAL A 20 -4.65 -8.52 -0.16
CA VAL A 20 -3.47 -9.30 -0.59
C VAL A 20 -2.63 -8.50 -1.59
N GLY A 21 -1.31 -8.52 -1.40
CA GLY A 21 -0.34 -7.76 -2.20
C GLY A 21 -0.10 -6.33 -1.70
N SER A 22 -0.90 -5.83 -0.76
CA SER A 22 -0.57 -4.58 -0.06
C SER A 22 0.76 -4.71 0.66
N PHE A 23 1.57 -3.66 0.65
CA PHE A 23 2.93 -3.74 1.19
C PHE A 23 3.41 -2.44 1.82
N ILE A 24 4.40 -2.58 2.70
CA ILE A 24 5.17 -1.47 3.25
C ILE A 24 6.66 -1.82 3.25
N VAL A 25 7.47 -0.95 2.68
CA VAL A 25 8.93 -0.94 2.80
C VAL A 25 9.28 -0.17 4.06
N ARG A 26 9.97 -0.83 5.00
CA ARG A 26 10.37 -0.28 6.30
C ARG A 26 11.87 -0.27 6.47
N ALA A 27 12.39 0.72 7.20
CA ALA A 27 13.77 0.68 7.67
C ALA A 27 13.92 -0.38 8.78
N SER A 28 15.10 -0.98 8.88
CA SER A 28 15.42 -1.87 9.99
C SER A 28 15.68 -1.05 11.25
N GLN A 29 14.89 -1.27 12.30
CA GLN A 29 15.09 -0.62 13.60
C GLN A 29 16.38 -1.05 14.29
N ASN A 30 16.91 -2.23 13.96
CA ASN A 30 18.11 -2.80 14.57
C ASN A 30 19.37 -2.66 13.69
N SER A 31 19.26 -2.17 12.45
CA SER A 31 20.38 -2.10 11.52
C SER A 31 20.24 -0.88 10.61
N HIS A 32 21.00 0.17 10.91
CA HIS A 32 20.96 1.40 10.15
C HIS A 32 21.29 1.16 8.67
N GLY A 33 20.38 1.56 7.78
CA GLY A 33 20.55 1.42 6.32
C GLY A 33 20.03 0.11 5.71
N ASP A 34 19.59 -0.85 6.53
CA ASP A 34 18.91 -2.05 6.04
C ASP A 34 17.41 -1.79 5.86
N PHE A 35 16.81 -2.43 4.86
CA PHE A 35 15.37 -2.32 4.59
C PHE A 35 14.70 -3.71 4.64
N SER A 36 13.39 -3.71 4.83
CA SER A 36 12.55 -4.90 4.68
C SER A 36 11.24 -4.53 4.00
N ILE A 37 10.71 -5.45 3.21
CA ILE A 37 9.39 -5.32 2.58
C ILE A 37 8.43 -6.24 3.32
N SER A 38 7.43 -5.66 3.97
CA SER A 38 6.34 -6.41 4.59
C SER A 38 5.17 -6.44 3.62
N VAL A 39 4.62 -7.62 3.33
CA VAL A 39 3.58 -7.82 2.31
C VAL A 39 2.43 -8.62 2.90
N ARG A 40 1.20 -8.12 2.73
CA ARG A 40 -0.01 -8.85 3.08
C ARG A 40 -0.18 -10.04 2.16
N HIS A 41 -0.18 -11.24 2.72
CA HIS A 41 -0.51 -12.49 2.06
C HIS A 41 -1.95 -12.90 2.43
N GLU A 42 -2.44 -14.07 2.02
CA GLU A 42 -3.83 -14.50 2.28
C GLU A 42 -4.15 -14.51 3.78
N ASP A 43 -3.35 -15.25 4.56
CA ASP A 43 -3.60 -15.51 5.98
C ASP A 43 -2.69 -14.70 6.92
N ASP A 44 -1.57 -14.20 6.42
CA ASP A 44 -0.49 -13.61 7.22
C ASP A 44 0.20 -12.43 6.52
N VAL A 45 1.29 -11.94 7.13
CA VAL A 45 2.17 -10.93 6.56
C VAL A 45 3.57 -11.52 6.42
N GLN A 46 4.09 -11.52 5.19
CA GLN A 46 5.43 -12.01 4.90
C GLN A 46 6.43 -10.85 4.89
N HIS A 47 7.64 -11.10 5.38
CA HIS A 47 8.70 -10.09 5.44
C HIS A 47 9.92 -10.53 4.62
N PHE A 48 10.31 -9.70 3.67
CA PHE A 48 11.46 -9.93 2.81
C PHE A 48 12.56 -8.94 3.18
N LYS A 49 13.72 -9.45 3.64
CA LYS A 49 14.88 -8.60 3.89
C LYS A 49 15.44 -8.10 2.55
N VAL A 50 15.59 -6.78 2.42
CA VAL A 50 16.27 -6.19 1.26
C VAL A 50 17.76 -6.28 1.49
N MET A 51 18.42 -7.02 0.61
CA MET A 51 19.87 -7.18 0.59
C MET A 51 20.50 -6.11 -0.29
N ARG A 52 21.77 -5.80 -0.02
CA ARG A 52 22.56 -4.85 -0.80
C ARG A 52 23.91 -5.47 -1.17
N ASP A 53 24.31 -5.33 -2.43
CA ASP A 53 25.62 -5.83 -2.88
C ASP A 53 26.73 -4.77 -2.70
N SER A 54 27.97 -5.14 -3.00
CA SER A 54 29.13 -4.25 -2.87
C SER A 54 29.10 -3.03 -3.80
N LYS A 55 28.29 -3.08 -4.87
CA LYS A 55 28.05 -1.96 -5.79
C LYS A 55 26.87 -1.08 -5.33
N GLY A 56 26.23 -1.45 -4.22
CA GLY A 56 25.11 -0.73 -3.65
C GLY A 56 23.75 -1.10 -4.24
N ASN A 57 23.64 -2.13 -5.08
CA ASN A 57 22.38 -2.55 -5.69
C ASN A 57 21.51 -3.33 -4.70
N TYR A 58 20.21 -3.10 -4.74
CA TYR A 58 19.20 -3.73 -3.90
C TYR A 58 18.64 -5.00 -4.55
N TYR A 59 18.40 -6.04 -3.76
CA TYR A 59 17.79 -7.29 -4.22
C TYR A 59 17.10 -8.06 -3.08
N LEU A 60 16.20 -8.97 -3.45
CA LEU A 60 15.59 -9.97 -2.54
C LEU A 60 16.04 -11.39 -2.88
N TRP A 61 16.12 -11.68 -4.18
CA TRP A 61 16.48 -12.99 -4.73
C TRP A 61 17.72 -12.83 -5.61
N THR A 62 17.58 -12.99 -6.93
CA THR A 62 18.66 -12.86 -7.91
C THR A 62 18.70 -11.50 -8.59
N GLU A 63 17.52 -10.91 -8.84
CA GLU A 63 17.39 -9.66 -9.59
C GLU A 63 17.84 -8.45 -8.77
N LYS A 64 18.69 -7.62 -9.37
CA LYS A 64 19.35 -6.47 -8.74
C LYS A 64 18.89 -5.16 -9.32
N PHE A 65 18.72 -4.17 -8.45
CA PHE A 65 18.18 -2.86 -8.82
C PHE A 65 19.01 -1.72 -8.21
N HIS A 66 19.18 -0.65 -8.98
CA HIS A 66 19.91 0.55 -8.54
C HIS A 66 19.14 1.38 -7.50
N SER A 67 17.84 1.11 -7.30
CA SER A 67 17.01 1.80 -6.31
C SER A 67 15.87 0.93 -5.79
N LEU A 68 15.37 1.25 -4.59
CA LEU A 68 14.19 0.60 -4.01
C LEU A 68 12.95 0.77 -4.90
N ASN A 69 12.77 1.93 -5.53
CA ASN A 69 11.66 2.17 -6.45
C ASN A 69 11.66 1.17 -7.61
N LYS A 70 12.82 0.92 -8.23
CA LYS A 70 12.94 -0.05 -9.33
C LYS A 70 12.67 -1.48 -8.87
N LEU A 71 13.14 -1.83 -7.68
CA LEU A 71 12.86 -3.13 -7.06
C LEU A 71 11.35 -3.29 -6.83
N VAL A 72 10.69 -2.29 -6.26
CA VAL A 72 9.24 -2.31 -6.00
C VAL A 72 8.46 -2.40 -7.32
N ASP A 73 8.81 -1.60 -8.33
CA ASP A 73 8.14 -1.61 -9.63
C ASP A 73 8.25 -2.97 -10.33
N TYR A 74 9.39 -3.63 -10.22
CA TYR A 74 9.57 -4.99 -10.73
C TYR A 74 8.58 -5.97 -10.08
N TYR A 75 8.48 -5.98 -8.75
CA TYR A 75 7.60 -6.90 -8.02
C TYR A 75 6.11 -6.55 -8.09
N LYS A 76 5.72 -5.45 -8.75
CA LYS A 76 4.32 -5.22 -9.15
C LYS A 76 3.87 -6.12 -10.30
N THR A 77 4.81 -6.62 -11.10
CA THR A 77 4.55 -7.47 -12.28
C THR A 77 5.19 -8.85 -12.20
N THR A 78 6.13 -9.03 -11.27
CA THR A 78 6.77 -10.32 -10.97
C THR A 78 6.47 -10.75 -9.54
N SER A 79 6.29 -12.05 -9.31
CA SER A 79 6.01 -12.56 -7.95
C SER A 79 7.16 -12.26 -7.00
N ILE A 80 6.86 -11.69 -5.83
CA ILE A 80 7.85 -11.47 -4.76
C ILE A 80 8.12 -12.74 -3.94
N SER A 81 7.16 -13.67 -3.87
CA SER A 81 7.32 -14.95 -3.17
C SER A 81 7.68 -16.08 -4.14
N ARG A 82 8.50 -17.01 -3.67
CA ARG A 82 8.89 -18.24 -4.38
C ARG A 82 7.94 -19.42 -4.14
N GLN A 83 7.06 -19.32 -3.13
CA GLN A 83 6.15 -20.40 -2.75
C GLN A 83 4.76 -20.24 -3.37
N LYS A 84 4.22 -19.02 -3.34
CA LYS A 84 2.92 -18.64 -3.92
C LYS A 84 3.08 -17.39 -4.77
N GLN A 85 2.23 -17.25 -5.78
CA GLN A 85 2.28 -16.07 -6.64
C GLN A 85 1.68 -14.86 -5.90
N ILE A 86 2.49 -13.82 -5.69
CA ILE A 86 2.04 -12.57 -5.08
C ILE A 86 2.76 -11.37 -5.67
N PHE A 87 1.98 -10.37 -6.07
CA PHE A 87 2.47 -9.13 -6.65
C PHE A 87 2.25 -7.96 -5.68
N LEU A 88 3.17 -7.01 -5.68
CA LEU A 88 3.02 -5.78 -4.92
C LEU A 88 1.91 -4.92 -5.52
N ARG A 89 1.03 -4.41 -4.67
CA ARG A 89 -0.08 -3.53 -5.05
C ARG A 89 0.03 -2.19 -4.34
N ASP A 90 -0.07 -1.11 -5.11
CA ASP A 90 0.01 0.25 -4.59
C ASP A 90 -1.40 0.77 -4.27
N ASN A 91 -1.78 0.71 -3.00
CA ASN A 91 -3.10 1.15 -2.52
C ASN A 91 -3.31 2.68 -2.58
N SER A 92 -2.29 3.47 -2.97
CA SER A 92 -2.42 4.93 -3.04
C SER A 92 -3.36 5.41 -4.15
N ARG A 93 -3.61 4.59 -5.18
CA ARG A 93 -4.56 4.93 -6.25
C ARG A 93 -6.01 4.77 -5.81
N GLU A 94 -6.34 3.68 -5.12
CA GLU A 94 -7.71 3.38 -4.69
C GLU A 94 -8.21 4.31 -3.56
N GLU A 95 -7.32 4.80 -2.68
CA GLU A 95 -7.69 5.77 -1.62
C GLU A 95 -8.05 7.15 -2.16
N LYS A 96 -7.46 7.59 -3.28
CA LYS A 96 -7.82 8.87 -3.93
C LYS A 96 -9.20 8.81 -4.58
N GLU A 97 -9.56 7.68 -5.19
CA GLU A 97 -10.85 7.49 -5.84
C GLU A 97 -12.00 7.40 -4.83
N ARG A 98 -11.78 6.72 -3.69
CA ARG A 98 -12.78 6.65 -2.60
C ARG A 98 -13.03 7.99 -1.91
N ARG A 99 -12.03 8.88 -1.86
CA ARG A 99 -12.19 10.25 -1.32
C ARG A 99 -12.76 11.23 -2.35
N GLY A 100 -12.61 10.96 -3.65
CA GLY A 100 -13.13 11.81 -4.73
C GLY A 100 -14.60 11.58 -5.11
N GLY A 101 -15.19 10.43 -4.77
CA GLY A 101 -16.54 10.04 -5.22
C GLY A 101 -17.73 10.61 -4.43
N SER A 102 -17.53 11.41 -3.39
CA SER A 102 -18.61 11.79 -2.46
C SER A 102 -19.23 13.18 -2.69
N LEU A 103 -18.76 13.97 -3.67
CA LEU A 103 -19.20 15.38 -3.85
C LEU A 103 -20.15 15.64 -5.03
N GLU A 104 -20.50 14.66 -5.86
CA GLU A 104 -21.37 14.88 -7.03
C GLU A 104 -22.82 14.36 -6.90
N ARG A 105 -23.29 14.02 -5.69
CA ARG A 105 -24.68 13.53 -5.51
C ARG A 105 -25.66 14.55 -4.92
N MET A 106 -25.24 15.78 -4.64
CA MET A 106 -26.13 16.82 -4.11
C MET A 106 -26.29 17.95 -5.12
N GLY A 107 -27.03 17.67 -6.18
CA GLY A 107 -27.28 18.64 -7.24
C GLY A 107 -28.49 18.30 -8.11
N ARG A 108 -29.45 17.51 -7.61
CA ARG A 108 -30.75 17.28 -8.26
C ARG A 108 -31.81 16.92 -7.23
N GLU A 109 -32.20 17.86 -6.38
CA GLU A 109 -33.58 17.87 -5.90
C GLU A 109 -34.17 19.24 -6.23
N GLY A 110 -35.18 19.18 -7.09
CA GLY A 110 -35.77 20.32 -7.76
C GLY A 110 -36.59 21.18 -6.81
N PHE A 111 -36.60 22.47 -7.13
CA PHE A 111 -37.59 23.43 -6.71
C PHE A 111 -38.99 22.89 -6.95
N HIS A 112 -39.77 22.67 -5.89
CA HIS A 112 -41.22 22.65 -5.96
C HIS A 112 -41.76 23.78 -5.06
N LEU A 113 -42.36 24.76 -5.74
CA LEU A 113 -43.12 25.88 -5.21
C LEU A 113 -44.55 25.45 -4.85
N GLY A 114 -45.13 26.09 -3.84
CA GLY A 114 -46.56 26.10 -3.53
C GLY A 114 -46.87 25.38 -2.21
N GLY A 115 -47.61 25.94 -1.26
CA GLY A 115 -48.42 27.14 -1.19
C GLY A 115 -48.95 27.29 0.24
N ALA A 116 -49.55 28.44 0.53
CA ALA A 116 -49.76 29.04 1.84
C ALA A 116 -50.93 28.47 2.70
N VAL A 117 -51.01 29.06 3.90
CA VAL A 117 -52.20 29.31 4.76
C VAL A 117 -52.60 28.16 5.71
N GLY A 118 -52.96 28.39 6.98
CA GLY A 118 -53.20 29.62 7.73
C GLY A 118 -53.44 29.29 9.22
N GLU A 119 -53.40 30.33 10.03
CA GLU A 119 -53.62 30.36 11.48
C GLU A 119 -55.06 30.01 11.89
N ASP A 120 -55.24 29.20 12.94
CA ASP A 120 -55.96 29.53 14.20
C ASP A 120 -55.56 28.52 15.30
#